data_AF-A0A2G0E6N8-F1
#
_entry.id   AF-A0A2G0E6N8-F1
#
_cell.length_a   1.000
_cell.length_b   1.000
_cell.length_c   1.000
_cell.angle_alpha   90.00
_cell.angle_beta   90.00
_cell.angle_gamma   90.00
#
_symmetry.space_group_name_H-M   'P 1'
#
loop_
_entity.id
_entity.type
_entity.pdbx_description
1 polymer ?
#
loop_
_entity_poly.entity_id
_entity_poly.type
_entity_poly.pdbx_seq_one_letter_code
_entity_poly.pdbx_strand_id
1 'polypeptide(L)'
;MEACARFFIKENCCFLFQSPLSEEWLRIFHKNGYQGTMQLNKKLVYHTALVLGGGGAHGAYQIGVWQALKEHNIRFEIITGTSVGALNGALILQGDMEKAVGLWKKLSTRQVLALPEMA
;
A
#
# COMPACT_ATOMS: atom_id res chain seq x y z
N MET A 1 12.04 5.77 -23.94
CA MET A 1 12.00 5.45 -22.51
C MET A 1 10.70 4.70 -22.28
N GLU A 2 10.76 3.37 -22.28
CA GLU A 2 9.58 2.51 -22.15
C GLU A 2 8.98 2.66 -20.75
N ALA A 3 7.77 3.20 -20.69
CA ALA A 3 7.01 3.24 -19.44
C ALA A 3 6.46 1.84 -19.18
N CYS A 4 7.10 1.06 -18.30
CA CYS A 4 6.66 -0.26 -17.81
C CYS A 4 5.31 -0.25 -17.04
N ALA A 5 4.48 0.77 -17.22
CA ALA A 5 3.32 1.03 -16.37
C ALA A 5 2.19 1.70 -17.17
N ARG A 6 1.73 1.09 -18.27
CA ARG A 6 0.40 1.41 -18.81
C ARG A 6 -0.66 0.75 -17.92
N PHE A 7 -0.85 1.28 -16.72
CA PHE A 7 -1.97 0.91 -15.87
C PHE A 7 -3.21 1.62 -16.38
N PHE A 8 -4.07 0.91 -17.11
CA PHE A 8 -5.42 1.41 -17.41
C PHE A 8 -6.29 1.22 -16.15
N ILE A 9 -6.17 2.17 -15.22
CA ILE A 9 -7.01 2.19 -14.02
C ILE A 9 -8.36 2.79 -14.41
N LYS A 10 -9.43 2.02 -14.22
CA LYS A 10 -10.77 2.45 -14.59
C LYS A 10 -11.27 3.50 -13.60
N GLU A 11 -11.59 4.70 -14.03
CA GLU A 11 -12.09 5.76 -13.13
C GLU A 11 -13.56 5.56 -12.74
N ASN A 12 -14.34 4.92 -13.60
CA ASN A 12 -15.80 4.77 -13.42
C ASN A 12 -16.25 3.36 -13.77
N CYS A 13 -17.09 2.76 -12.93
CA CYS A 13 -17.86 1.57 -13.27
C CYS A 13 -19.26 1.98 -13.71
N CYS A 14 -19.69 1.53 -14.89
CA CYS A 14 -21.00 1.82 -15.46
C CYS A 14 -21.71 0.51 -15.79
N PHE A 15 -22.94 0.36 -15.32
CA PHE A 15 -23.87 -0.68 -15.74
C PHE A 15 -25.03 -0.06 -16.52
N LEU A 16 -25.43 -0.72 -17.60
CA LEU A 16 -26.53 -0.30 -18.47
C LEU A 16 -27.56 -1.42 -18.50
N PHE A 17 -28.81 -1.09 -18.21
CA PHE A 17 -29.92 -2.04 -18.22
C PHE A 17 -30.92 -1.66 -19.31
N GLN A 18 -31.53 -2.67 -19.94
CA GLN A 18 -32.56 -2.47 -20.97
C GLN A 18 -33.90 -2.00 -20.39
N SER A 19 -34.12 -2.26 -19.10
CA SER A 19 -35.28 -1.83 -18.33
C SER A 19 -34.85 -1.43 -16.91
N PRO A 20 -35.66 -0.62 -16.20
CA PRO A 20 -35.37 -0.25 -14.82
C PRO A 20 -35.29 -1.48 -13.90
N LEU A 21 -34.29 -1.49 -13.02
CA LEU A 21 -34.20 -2.48 -11.95
C LEU A 21 -35.33 -2.30 -10.94
N SER A 22 -35.67 -3.37 -10.21
CA SER A 22 -36.58 -3.25 -9.07
C SER A 22 -36.01 -2.33 -7.98
N GLU A 23 -36.90 -1.74 -7.18
CA GLU A 23 -36.52 -0.86 -6.06
C GLU A 23 -35.53 -1.50 -5.08
N GLU A 24 -35.64 -2.82 -4.86
CA GLU A 24 -34.74 -3.55 -3.97
C GLU A 24 -33.31 -3.60 -4.52
N TRP A 25 -33.15 -3.81 -5.83
CA TRP A 25 -31.84 -3.75 -6.47
C TRP A 25 -31.27 -2.34 -6.48
N LEU A 26 -32.08 -1.33 -6.81
CA LEU A 26 -31.64 0.07 -6.79
C LEU A 26 -31.14 0.48 -5.40
N ARG A 27 -31.85 0.07 -4.34
CA ARG A 27 -31.41 0.28 -2.95
C ARG A 27 -30.03 -0.34 -2.67
N ILE A 28 -29.79 -1.57 -3.13
CA ILE A 28 -28.48 -2.24 -2.96
C ILE A 28 -27.38 -1.46 -3.69
N PHE A 29 -27.62 -1.06 -4.93
CA PHE A 29 -26.64 -0.32 -5.73
C PHE A 29 -26.32 1.06 -5.11
N HIS A 30 -27.35 1.82 -4.72
CA HIS A 30 -27.17 3.12 -4.07
C HIS A 30 -26.43 3.00 -2.74
N LYS A 31 -26.75 1.98 -1.93
CA LYS A 31 -26.01 1.67 -0.69
C LYS A 31 -24.53 1.40 -0.94
N ASN A 32 -24.17 0.88 -2.12
CA ASN A 32 -22.79 0.60 -2.52
C ASN A 32 -22.13 1.75 -3.32
N GLY A 33 -22.75 2.94 -3.37
CA GLY A 33 -22.20 4.14 -3.98
C GLY A 33 -22.38 4.24 -5.50
N TYR A 34 -23.27 3.46 -6.09
CA TYR A 34 -23.71 3.64 -7.47
C TYR A 34 -24.84 4.68 -7.54
N GLN A 35 -24.91 5.44 -8.61
CA GLN A 35 -25.91 6.49 -8.84
C GLN A 35 -26.65 6.26 -10.16
N GLY A 36 -27.95 6.55 -10.18
CA GLY A 36 -28.83 6.40 -11.35
C GLY A 36 -29.87 5.30 -11.19
N THR A 37 -30.56 4.96 -12.29
CA THR A 37 -31.64 3.95 -12.30
C THR A 37 -31.43 2.93 -13.43
N MET A 38 -31.50 3.38 -14.69
CA MET A 38 -31.29 2.54 -15.87
C MET A 38 -29.81 2.46 -16.28
N GLN A 39 -29.06 3.53 -15.99
CA GLN A 39 -27.62 3.57 -16.06
C GLN A 39 -27.07 3.83 -14.66
N LEU A 40 -26.34 2.85 -14.12
CA LEU A 40 -25.75 2.93 -12.78
C LEU A 40 -24.26 3.23 -12.90
N ASN A 41 -23.84 4.36 -12.36
CA ASN A 41 -22.45 4.83 -12.38
C ASN A 41 -21.86 4.86 -10.98
N LYS A 42 -20.62 4.39 -10.84
CA LYS A 42 -19.83 4.53 -9.61
C LYS A 42 -18.44 5.02 -9.94
N LYS A 43 -18.04 6.13 -9.31
CA LYS A 43 -16.65 6.58 -9.31
C LYS A 43 -15.82 5.59 -8.50
N LEU A 44 -14.75 5.07 -9.11
CA LEU A 44 -13.83 4.15 -8.48
C LEU A 44 -12.71 4.95 -7.81
N VAL A 45 -12.41 4.60 -6.56
CA VAL A 45 -11.32 5.19 -5.78
C VAL A 45 -10.36 4.05 -5.44
N TYR A 46 -9.08 4.27 -5.67
CA TYR A 46 -8.03 3.29 -5.45
C TYR A 46 -7.08 3.83 -4.38
N HIS A 47 -6.67 2.95 -3.48
CA HIS A 47 -5.68 3.25 -2.45
C HIS A 47 -4.42 2.45 -2.76
N THR A 48 -3.27 3.12 -2.79
CA THR A 48 -1.98 2.47 -3.04
C THR A 48 -1.36 2.02 -1.72
N ALA A 49 -0.91 0.77 -1.65
CA ALA A 49 -0.23 0.20 -0.49
C ALA A 49 1.23 -0.11 -0.79
N LEU A 50 2.12 0.21 0.16
CA LEU A 50 3.49 -0.29 0.20
C LEU A 50 3.52 -1.60 1.03
N VAL A 51 3.86 -2.71 0.36
CA VAL A 51 3.87 -4.05 0.96
C VAL A 51 5.31 -4.49 1.21
N LEU A 52 5.68 -4.68 2.48
CA LEU A 52 7.04 -4.97 2.91
C LEU A 52 7.15 -6.42 3.41
N GLY A 53 7.76 -7.27 2.61
CA GLY A 53 8.03 -8.67 2.99
C GLY A 53 8.99 -8.80 4.17
N GLY A 54 9.01 -10.00 4.77
CA GLY A 54 10.09 -10.42 5.68
C GLY A 54 11.42 -10.65 4.93
N GLY A 55 12.47 -11.08 5.64
CA GLY A 55 13.77 -11.37 5.02
C GLY A 55 15.01 -11.03 5.86
N GLY A 56 14.83 -10.67 7.13
CA GLY A 56 15.94 -10.37 8.05
C GLY A 56 16.77 -9.17 7.59
N ALA A 57 18.09 -9.34 7.52
CA ALA A 57 19.02 -8.26 7.17
C ALA A 57 18.77 -7.63 5.78
N HIS A 58 18.10 -8.33 4.86
CA HIS A 58 17.68 -7.78 3.57
C HIS A 58 16.65 -6.63 3.70
N GLY A 59 16.12 -6.38 4.90
CA GLY A 59 15.26 -5.23 5.17
C GLY A 59 15.93 -3.88 4.87
N ALA A 60 17.27 -3.77 4.88
CA ALA A 60 17.97 -2.53 4.52
C ALA A 60 17.62 -2.04 3.11
N TYR A 61 17.44 -2.96 2.16
CA TYR A 61 17.06 -2.62 0.78
C TYR A 61 15.69 -1.94 0.69
N GLN A 62 14.77 -2.28 1.60
CA GLN A 62 13.42 -1.69 1.61
C GLN A 62 13.47 -0.19 1.96
N ILE A 63 14.41 0.24 2.80
CA ILE A 63 14.63 1.67 3.09
C ILE A 63 15.19 2.40 1.88
N GLY A 64 16.10 1.77 1.12
CA GLY A 64 16.57 2.31 -0.16
C GLY A 64 15.45 2.45 -1.19
N VAL A 65 14.54 1.47 -1.26
CA VAL A 65 13.33 1.57 -2.09
C VAL A 65 12.45 2.73 -1.64
N TRP A 66 12.20 2.88 -0.33
CA TRP A 66 11.44 4.01 0.20
C TRP A 66 12.07 5.37 -0.16
N GLN A 67 13.39 5.48 -0.11
CA GLN A 67 14.11 6.67 -0.55
C GLN A 67 13.82 7.00 -2.02
N ALA A 68 13.96 6.02 -2.92
CA ALA A 68 13.67 6.20 -4.33
C ALA A 68 12.20 6.59 -4.57
N LEU A 69 11.25 5.97 -3.85
CA LEU A 69 9.83 6.34 -3.95
C LEU A 69 9.58 7.81 -3.57
N LYS A 70 10.24 8.31 -2.50
CA LYS A 70 10.16 9.73 -2.12
C LYS A 70 10.77 10.64 -3.19
N GLU A 71 11.94 10.31 -3.73
CA GLU A 71 12.63 11.09 -4.77
C GLU A 71 11.78 11.19 -6.06
N HIS A 72 11.04 10.13 -6.39
CA HIS A 72 10.13 10.10 -7.54
C HIS A 72 8.70 10.56 -7.25
N ASN A 73 8.42 11.11 -6.06
CA ASN A 73 7.08 11.55 -5.64
C ASN A 73 5.99 10.46 -5.74
N ILE A 74 6.36 9.19 -5.60
CA ILE A 74 5.40 8.07 -5.59
C ILE A 74 4.80 7.98 -4.19
N ARG A 75 3.49 8.24 -4.11
CA ARG A 75 2.74 8.25 -2.84
C ARG A 75 2.02 6.92 -2.62
N PHE A 76 1.88 6.55 -1.36
CA PHE A 76 1.09 5.42 -0.89
C PHE A 76 0.37 5.84 0.40
N GLU A 77 -0.78 5.22 0.64
CA GLU A 77 -1.67 5.55 1.76
C GLU A 77 -1.67 4.47 2.83
N ILE A 78 -1.25 3.27 2.44
CA ILE A 78 -1.27 2.09 3.29
C ILE A 78 0.16 1.53 3.35
N ILE A 79 0.60 1.14 4.54
CA ILE A 79 1.84 0.38 4.73
C ILE A 79 1.45 -0.93 5.40
N THR A 80 1.93 -2.04 4.86
CA THR A 80 1.80 -3.36 5.48
C THR A 80 3.16 -4.02 5.49
N GLY A 81 3.46 -4.76 6.56
CA GLY A 81 4.76 -5.35 6.75
C GLY A 81 4.75 -6.57 7.65
N THR A 82 5.63 -7.53 7.36
CA THR A 82 5.81 -8.75 8.14
C THR A 82 7.24 -8.84 8.67
N SER A 83 7.41 -9.15 9.96
CA SER A 83 8.74 -9.26 10.62
C SER A 83 9.57 -7.97 10.40
N VAL A 84 10.72 -8.05 9.74
CA VAL A 84 11.53 -6.88 9.43
C VAL A 84 10.82 -5.84 8.55
N GLY A 85 9.88 -6.29 7.72
CA GLY A 85 9.02 -5.40 6.95
C GLY A 85 8.07 -4.60 7.84
N ALA A 86 7.63 -5.16 8.98
CA ALA A 86 6.81 -4.43 9.96
C ALA A 86 7.64 -3.34 10.67
N LEU A 87 8.89 -3.66 11.05
CA LEU A 87 9.83 -2.69 11.61
C LEU A 87 10.07 -1.54 10.62
N ASN A 88 10.37 -1.86 9.36
CA ASN A 88 10.55 -0.86 8.32
C ASN A 88 9.27 -0.07 8.06
N GLY A 89 8.10 -0.71 8.11
CA GLY A 89 6.82 -0.01 7.99
C GLY A 89 6.64 1.05 9.07
N ALA A 90 7.03 0.76 10.31
CA ALA A 90 7.03 1.73 11.40
C ALA A 90 8.03 2.88 11.17
N LEU A 91 9.24 2.58 10.68
CA LEU A 91 10.24 3.61 10.35
C LEU A 91 9.76 4.54 9.23
N ILE A 92 9.13 3.98 8.19
CA ILE A 92 8.55 4.73 7.08
C ILE A 92 7.43 5.64 7.58
N LEU A 93 6.55 5.12 8.46
CA LEU A 93 5.47 5.90 9.05
C LEU A 93 5.99 7.07 9.91
N GLN A 94 7.11 6.90 10.61
CA GLN A 94 7.76 8.00 11.33
C GLN A 94 8.29 9.11 10.40
N GLY A 95 8.55 8.81 9.13
CA GLY A 95 8.91 9.80 8.12
C GLY A 95 10.35 10.31 8.18
N ASP A 96 11.17 9.79 9.09
CA ASP A 96 12.56 10.20 9.31
C ASP A 96 13.54 9.27 8.57
N MET A 97 13.87 9.67 7.33
CA MET A 97 14.75 8.89 6.45
C MET A 97 16.15 8.73 7.04
N GLU A 98 16.71 9.78 7.65
CA GLU A 98 18.07 9.76 8.18
C GLU A 98 18.18 8.77 9.35
N LYS A 99 17.18 8.76 10.25
CA LYS A 99 17.13 7.78 11.33
C LYS A 99 16.96 6.36 10.80
N ALA A 100 16.10 6.15 9.80
CA ALA A 100 15.91 4.83 9.21
C ALA A 100 17.21 4.28 8.59
N VAL A 101 17.91 5.09 7.78
CA VAL A 101 19.21 4.74 7.20
C VAL A 101 20.26 4.54 8.29
N GLY A 102 20.30 5.42 9.29
CA GLY A 102 21.22 5.35 10.41
C GLY A 102 21.05 4.09 11.25
N LEU A 103 19.80 3.66 11.48
CA LEU A 103 19.49 2.40 12.16
C LEU A 103 20.10 1.23 11.39
N TRP A 104 19.81 1.11 10.10
CA TRP A 104 20.29 0.00 9.28
C TRP A 104 21.82 -0.05 9.11
N LYS A 105 22.49 1.11 9.08
CA LYS A 105 23.96 1.17 9.07
C LYS A 105 24.62 0.66 10.36
N LYS A 106 23.92 0.75 11.49
CA LYS A 106 24.45 0.38 12.82
C LYS A 106 23.92 -0.96 13.32
N LEU A 107 22.83 -1.46 12.74
CA LEU A 107 22.17 -2.68 13.18
C LEU A 107 23.07 -3.89 12.94
N SER A 108 23.26 -4.67 13.99
CA SER A 108 24.02 -5.91 13.96
C SER A 108 23.18 -7.09 14.43
N THR A 109 23.52 -8.29 13.96
CA THR A 109 22.82 -9.54 14.34
C THR A 109 22.76 -9.74 15.85
N ARG A 110 23.82 -9.37 16.58
CA ARG A 110 23.88 -9.50 18.05
C ARG A 110 22.82 -8.66 18.77
N GLN A 111 22.50 -7.47 18.25
CA GLN A 111 21.47 -6.61 18.85
C GLN A 111 20.06 -7.15 18.65
N VAL A 112 19.86 -8.00 17.64
CA VAL A 112 18.56 -8.59 17.31
C VAL A 112 18.38 -9.96 17.95
N LEU A 113 19.44 -10.77 17.99
CA LEU A 113 19.45 -12.15 18.47
C LEU A 113 20.21 -12.30 19.79
N ALA A 114 20.27 -11.25 20.63
CA ALA A 114 20.94 -11.32 21.92
C ALA A 114 20.34 -12.48 22.74
N LEU A 115 21.12 -13.54 22.94
CA LEU A 115 20.76 -14.65 23.81
C LEU A 115 21.21 -14.28 25.23
N PRO A 116 20.38 -14.51 26.25
CA PRO A 116 20.82 -14.37 27.62
C PRO A 116 22.03 -15.28 27.85
N GLU A 117 23.04 -14.79 28.58
CA GLU A 117 24.15 -15.63 29.00
C GLU A 117 23.59 -16.82 29.79
N MET A 118 23.97 -18.03 29.39
CA MET A 118 23.60 -19.25 30.10
C MET A 118 24.25 -19.19 31.48
N ALA A 119 23.42 -18.98 32.50
CA ALA A 119 23.81 -18.97 33.91
C ALA A 119 24.34 -20.33 34.38
#